data_AF-A0A535XK85-F1
#
_entry.id   AF-A0A535XK85-F1
#
_cell.length_a   1.000
_cell.length_b   1.000
_cell.length_c   1.000
_cell.angle_alpha   90.00
_cell.angle_beta   90.00
_cell.angle_gamma   90.00
#
_symmetry.space_group_name_H-M   'P 1'
#
loop_
_entity.id
_entity.type
_entity.pdbx_description
1 polymer ?
#
loop_
_entity_poly.entity_id
_entity_poly.type
_entity_poly.pdbx_seq_one_letter_code
_entity_poly.pdbx_strand_id
1 'polypeptide(L)'
;MVEDAQIDRYRWLQRVLEMVPGLISWAIILGPIWLSFSYPWLVAYFVLTFDFYMLCRSLWLGVTVVIGYRRVRGVLATDWNARLGALRPPGDRPPRADELIQLALIPTYTEPLDKLRHTVRALAEADWPRERKICAIITRESDAEGIANVQTLRKEFRKSFAEFIHILDPLEPGIVIGKSSAMAWGGRYLYRLLVRERGMDASRILITDLDADFRVHPQYFSYLAWTHLSDENRDTQLYQPIPFFHNNIWEAPILLRLFAAMLTQLQLWRSVMPEKLVSFSSYSTTLRMVHEVGYWATDAIPEDSRFYWKSYFTYGERFRAVPLFIPIYGDAVRARSYWRSMITQYTQARRWAWGVTDIPYVVQNAIRHSEIPLLSRVWRVVNLFWEHISWAIGPFVITFGTIIPLVLNPAFGQTILGQNLPIYASTMLTMALLSLAVMVFIENSIVPPRPARWGWLPRLVSYAQWIGLPIIGILFSNLPALDAQTRLLTGRYLEYRVTEKA
;
A
#
# COMPACT_ATOMS: atom_id res chain seq x y z
N MET A 1 26.74 0.16 -19.83
CA MET A 1 27.76 -0.69 -20.51
C MET A 1 28.15 -1.95 -19.75
N VAL A 2 28.56 -1.92 -18.47
CA VAL A 2 28.74 -3.18 -17.68
C VAL A 2 27.40 -3.73 -17.18
N GLU A 3 26.42 -2.85 -16.96
CA GLU A 3 25.06 -3.20 -16.55
C GLU A 3 24.25 -3.88 -17.68
N ASP A 4 24.38 -3.40 -18.92
CA ASP A 4 23.62 -3.90 -20.07
C ASP A 4 24.00 -5.32 -20.51
N ALA A 5 25.29 -5.69 -20.40
CA ALA A 5 25.77 -7.04 -20.74
C ALA A 5 25.36 -8.11 -19.72
N GLN A 6 25.02 -7.72 -18.47
CA GLN A 6 24.50 -8.63 -17.45
C GLN A 6 22.98 -8.84 -17.54
N ILE A 7 22.24 -7.91 -18.14
CA ILE A 7 20.78 -8.02 -18.32
C ILE A 7 20.42 -9.22 -19.20
N ASP A 8 21.22 -9.54 -20.23
CA ASP A 8 20.94 -10.68 -21.13
C ASP A 8 21.12 -12.06 -20.47
N ARG A 9 22.08 -12.19 -19.55
CA ARG A 9 22.44 -13.50 -18.95
C ARG A 9 21.38 -14.05 -17.98
N TYR A 10 20.45 -13.20 -17.51
CA TYR A 10 19.39 -13.58 -16.56
C TYR A 10 17.96 -13.40 -17.12
N ARG A 11 17.77 -13.12 -18.41
CA ARG A 11 16.42 -13.02 -19.02
C ARG A 11 15.60 -14.29 -18.83
N TRP A 12 16.22 -15.46 -18.97
CA TRP A 12 15.56 -16.74 -18.73
C TRP A 12 15.15 -16.91 -17.26
N LEU A 13 16.02 -16.52 -16.32
CA LEU A 13 15.76 -16.58 -14.89
C LEU A 13 14.62 -15.63 -14.51
N GLN A 14 14.62 -14.41 -15.04
CA GLN A 14 13.53 -13.47 -14.86
C GLN A 14 12.21 -14.08 -15.33
N ARG A 15 12.17 -14.63 -16.55
CA ARG A 15 10.95 -15.24 -17.09
C ARG A 15 10.47 -16.42 -16.24
N VAL A 16 11.37 -17.27 -15.74
CA VAL A 16 11.02 -18.36 -14.81
C VAL A 16 10.38 -17.80 -13.54
N LEU A 17 11.02 -16.80 -12.91
CA LEU A 17 10.52 -16.18 -11.68
C LEU A 17 9.18 -15.46 -11.87
N GLU A 18 8.91 -14.93 -13.07
CA GLU A 18 7.63 -14.35 -13.44
C GLU A 18 6.50 -15.40 -13.56
N MET A 19 6.84 -16.63 -14.00
CA MET A 19 5.87 -17.71 -14.16
C MET A 19 5.55 -18.42 -12.85
N VAL A 20 6.54 -18.61 -11.97
CA VAL A 20 6.42 -19.42 -10.74
C VAL A 20 5.20 -19.03 -9.87
N PRO A 21 4.93 -17.75 -9.54
CA PRO A 21 3.79 -17.39 -8.70
C PRO A 21 2.45 -17.82 -9.30
N GLY A 22 2.26 -17.59 -10.61
CA GLY A 22 1.04 -17.98 -11.31
C GLY A 22 0.87 -19.49 -11.41
N LEU A 23 1.96 -20.23 -11.69
CA LEU A 23 1.94 -21.70 -11.71
C LEU A 23 1.55 -22.27 -10.35
N ILE A 24 2.14 -21.77 -9.26
CA ILE A 24 1.84 -22.24 -7.91
C ILE A 24 0.37 -21.93 -7.55
N SER A 25 -0.10 -20.72 -7.81
CA SER A 25 -1.50 -20.36 -7.51
C SER A 25 -2.50 -21.23 -8.27
N TRP A 26 -2.31 -21.43 -9.57
CA TRP A 26 -3.19 -22.30 -10.35
C TRP A 26 -3.07 -23.77 -9.96
N ALA A 27 -1.88 -24.25 -9.61
CA ALA A 27 -1.70 -25.61 -9.10
C ALA A 27 -2.45 -25.82 -7.77
N ILE A 28 -2.44 -24.84 -6.87
CA ILE A 28 -3.17 -24.92 -5.60
C ILE A 28 -4.69 -24.81 -5.80
N ILE A 29 -5.15 -24.04 -6.78
CA ILE A 29 -6.60 -23.91 -7.09
C ILE A 29 -7.14 -25.17 -7.78
N LEU A 30 -6.42 -25.69 -8.79
CA LEU A 30 -6.88 -26.80 -9.62
C LEU A 30 -6.47 -28.18 -9.08
N GLY A 31 -5.37 -28.26 -8.32
CA GLY A 31 -4.87 -29.50 -7.72
C GLY A 31 -5.91 -30.24 -6.87
N PRO A 32 -6.66 -29.57 -5.97
CA PRO A 32 -7.72 -30.18 -5.19
C PRO A 32 -8.80 -30.89 -6.03
N ILE A 33 -9.10 -30.39 -7.24
CA ILE A 33 -10.10 -31.01 -8.13
C ILE A 33 -9.62 -32.40 -8.54
N TRP A 34 -8.38 -32.51 -9.04
CA TRP A 34 -7.80 -33.77 -9.48
C TRP A 34 -7.52 -34.73 -8.32
N LEU A 35 -6.95 -34.20 -7.23
CA LEU A 35 -6.67 -34.98 -6.03
C LEU A 35 -7.93 -35.52 -5.36
N SER A 36 -9.09 -34.87 -5.53
CA SER A 36 -10.34 -35.37 -4.94
C SER A 36 -10.82 -36.68 -5.54
N PHE A 37 -10.49 -36.98 -6.80
CA PHE A 37 -10.85 -38.27 -7.41
C PHE A 37 -10.07 -39.43 -6.79
N SER A 38 -8.75 -39.25 -6.56
CA SER A 38 -7.86 -40.35 -6.15
C SER A 38 -7.48 -40.31 -4.66
N TYR A 39 -7.32 -39.12 -4.08
CA TYR A 39 -6.80 -38.88 -2.72
C TYR A 39 -7.58 -37.75 -2.00
N PRO A 40 -8.93 -37.85 -1.86
CA PRO A 40 -9.75 -36.79 -1.25
C PRO A 40 -9.39 -36.48 0.21
N TRP A 41 -8.83 -37.46 0.94
CA TRP A 41 -8.34 -37.26 2.30
C TRP A 41 -7.17 -36.27 2.37
N LEU A 42 -6.30 -36.22 1.35
CA LEU A 42 -5.19 -35.28 1.29
C LEU A 42 -5.71 -33.85 1.09
N VAL A 43 -6.74 -33.70 0.26
CA VAL A 43 -7.44 -32.42 0.06
C VAL A 43 -8.07 -31.96 1.37
N ALA A 44 -8.73 -32.86 2.11
CA ALA A 44 -9.31 -32.54 3.41
C ALA A 44 -8.26 -32.04 4.41
N TYR A 45 -7.11 -32.71 4.54
CA TYR A 45 -6.03 -32.24 5.42
C TYR A 45 -5.46 -30.89 4.98
N PHE A 46 -5.27 -30.70 3.67
CA PHE A 46 -4.82 -29.42 3.12
C PHE A 46 -5.78 -28.28 3.49
N VAL A 47 -7.08 -28.48 3.27
CA VAL A 47 -8.13 -27.48 3.56
C VAL A 47 -8.20 -27.19 5.05
N LEU A 48 -8.23 -28.21 5.91
CA LEU A 48 -8.29 -28.01 7.37
C LEU A 48 -7.04 -27.29 7.89
N THR A 49 -5.86 -27.60 7.36
CA THR A 49 -4.62 -26.92 7.73
C THR A 49 -4.64 -25.46 7.27
N PHE A 50 -5.14 -25.21 6.06
CA PHE A 50 -5.27 -23.87 5.52
C PHE A 50 -6.28 -23.04 6.31
N ASP A 51 -7.45 -23.60 6.63
CA ASP A 51 -8.49 -22.95 7.43
C ASP A 51 -8.00 -22.65 8.86
N PHE A 52 -7.24 -23.56 9.46
CA PHE A 52 -6.60 -23.32 10.76
C PHE A 52 -5.57 -22.18 10.70
N TYR A 53 -4.73 -22.17 9.67
CA TYR A 53 -3.81 -21.05 9.42
C TYR A 53 -4.56 -19.73 9.25
N MET A 54 -5.65 -19.73 8.47
CA MET A 54 -6.48 -18.54 8.24
C MET A 54 -7.19 -18.08 9.51
N LEU A 55 -7.67 -19.00 10.34
CA LEU A 55 -8.21 -18.68 11.66
C LEU A 55 -7.17 -17.97 12.54
N CYS A 56 -5.97 -18.56 12.67
CA CYS A 56 -4.89 -17.95 13.44
C CYS A 56 -4.53 -16.56 12.90
N ARG A 57 -4.43 -16.42 11.57
CA ARG A 57 -4.17 -15.14 10.91
C ARG A 57 -5.29 -14.12 11.18
N SER A 58 -6.56 -14.55 11.15
CA SER A 58 -7.72 -13.69 11.42
C SER A 58 -7.75 -13.22 12.87
N LEU A 59 -7.56 -14.13 13.84
CA LEU A 59 -7.53 -13.76 15.26
C LEU A 59 -6.38 -12.79 15.54
N TRP A 60 -5.22 -13.03 14.94
CA TRP A 60 -4.08 -12.14 15.02
C TRP A 60 -4.35 -10.78 14.40
N LEU A 61 -5.00 -10.75 13.23
CA LEU A 61 -5.48 -9.53 12.59
C LEU A 61 -6.40 -8.75 13.54
N GLY A 62 -7.36 -9.41 14.20
CA GLY A 62 -8.25 -8.78 15.17
C GLY A 62 -7.49 -8.10 16.32
N VAL A 63 -6.55 -8.81 16.95
CA VAL A 63 -5.73 -8.27 18.06
C VAL A 63 -4.87 -7.09 17.62
N THR A 64 -4.19 -7.22 16.48
CA THR A 64 -3.26 -6.21 15.98
C THR A 64 -3.97 -4.96 15.50
N VAL A 65 -5.15 -5.07 14.89
CA VAL A 65 -5.98 -3.92 14.56
C VAL A 65 -6.40 -3.17 15.83
N VAL A 66 -6.75 -3.87 16.93
CA VAL A 66 -7.02 -3.21 18.23
C VAL A 66 -5.79 -2.45 18.72
N ILE A 67 -4.60 -3.04 18.64
CA ILE A 67 -3.34 -2.39 19.02
C ILE A 67 -3.10 -1.15 18.15
N GLY A 68 -3.24 -1.28 16.83
CA GLY A 68 -3.07 -0.18 15.87
C GLY A 68 -4.05 0.96 16.14
N TYR A 69 -5.33 0.65 16.36
CA TYR A 69 -6.35 1.62 16.74
C TYR A 69 -6.00 2.36 18.03
N ARG A 70 -5.58 1.65 19.08
CA ARG A 70 -5.17 2.27 20.35
C ARG A 70 -3.94 3.16 20.19
N ARG A 71 -2.96 2.75 19.38
CA ARG A 71 -1.78 3.57 19.05
C ARG A 71 -2.16 4.83 18.30
N VAL A 72 -3.02 4.73 17.28
CA VAL A 72 -3.54 5.90 16.56
C VAL A 72 -4.24 6.86 17.51
N ARG A 73 -5.12 6.38 18.38
CA ARG A 73 -5.80 7.22 19.38
C ARG A 73 -4.81 7.90 20.33
N GLY A 74 -3.76 7.20 20.77
CA GLY A 74 -2.71 7.76 21.61
C GLY A 74 -1.89 8.84 20.90
N VAL A 75 -1.52 8.61 19.63
CA VAL A 75 -0.80 9.59 18.81
C VAL A 75 -1.64 10.84 18.58
N LEU A 76 -2.92 10.69 18.24
CA LEU A 76 -3.83 11.81 17.99
C LEU A 76 -4.14 12.64 19.24
N ALA A 77 -4.05 12.04 20.43
CA ALA A 77 -4.25 12.73 21.70
C ALA A 77 -2.99 13.45 22.23
N THR A 78 -1.84 13.26 21.58
CA THR A 78 -0.56 13.81 22.03
C THR A 78 -0.26 15.14 21.34
N ASP A 79 0.17 16.14 22.10
CA ASP A 79 0.74 17.36 21.52
C ASP A 79 2.18 17.12 21.05
N TRP A 80 2.33 16.89 19.75
CA TRP A 80 3.64 16.63 19.14
C TRP A 80 4.55 17.85 19.08
N ASN A 81 4.02 19.07 19.08
CA ASN A 81 4.85 20.28 19.13
C ASN A 81 5.53 20.38 20.51
N ALA A 82 4.79 20.12 21.59
CA ALA A 82 5.35 20.05 22.94
C ALA A 82 6.38 18.92 23.06
N ARG A 83 6.08 17.72 22.53
CA ARG A 83 7.02 16.59 22.52
C ARG A 83 8.30 16.86 21.73
N LEU A 84 8.18 17.55 20.59
CA LEU A 84 9.31 17.93 19.74
C LEU A 84 10.19 18.99 20.42
N GLY A 85 9.59 19.98 21.10
CA GLY A 85 10.34 20.97 21.87
C GLY A 85 11.09 20.39 23.07
N ALA A 86 10.58 19.32 23.68
CA ALA A 86 11.24 18.61 24.78
C ALA A 86 12.23 17.51 24.32
N LEU A 87 12.26 17.20 23.02
CA LEU A 87 13.07 16.10 22.50
C LEU A 87 14.56 16.44 22.61
N ARG A 88 15.33 15.47 23.10
CA ARG A 88 16.80 15.45 23.03
C ARG A 88 17.16 14.36 22.02
N PRO A 89 17.37 14.70 20.74
CA PRO A 89 17.69 13.71 19.72
C PRO A 89 18.99 12.96 20.08
N PRO A 90 19.09 11.64 19.82
CA PRO A 90 20.29 10.87 20.12
C PRO A 90 21.41 11.12 19.09
N GLY A 91 22.67 10.94 19.52
CA GLY A 91 23.89 11.11 18.70
C GLY A 91 24.74 12.34 19.06
N ASP A 92 25.96 12.41 18.52
CA ASP A 92 26.95 13.45 18.88
C ASP A 92 26.59 14.86 18.39
N ARG A 93 25.94 14.97 17.22
CA ARG A 93 25.49 16.22 16.59
C ARG A 93 24.17 16.03 15.84
N PRO A 94 23.08 15.81 16.56
CA PRO A 94 21.83 15.50 15.90
C PRO A 94 21.22 16.75 15.23
N PRO A 95 20.46 16.58 14.13
CA PRO A 95 19.63 17.65 13.58
C PRO A 95 18.71 18.24 14.64
N ARG A 96 18.53 19.56 14.58
CA ARG A 96 17.51 20.24 15.39
C ARG A 96 16.19 20.32 14.62
N ALA A 97 15.08 20.38 15.35
CA ALA A 97 13.75 20.48 14.74
C ALA A 97 13.57 21.76 13.91
N ASP A 98 14.30 22.84 14.22
CA ASP A 98 14.30 24.10 13.47
C ASP A 98 15.07 24.02 12.14
N GLU A 99 15.94 23.03 11.96
CA GLU A 99 16.71 22.78 10.73
C GLU A 99 15.94 21.95 9.70
N LEU A 100 14.88 21.25 10.13
CA LEU A 100 14.11 20.38 9.26
C LEU A 100 13.16 21.15 8.33
N ILE A 101 13.14 20.74 7.07
CA ILE A 101 12.24 21.20 6.02
C ILE A 101 11.27 20.07 5.69
N GLN A 102 9.99 20.37 5.64
CA GLN A 102 8.94 19.44 5.21
C GLN A 102 8.61 19.73 3.75
N LEU A 103 8.82 18.75 2.89
CA LEU A 103 8.55 18.85 1.46
C LEU A 103 7.49 17.83 1.08
N ALA A 104 6.37 18.27 0.52
CA ALA A 104 5.40 17.39 -0.12
C ALA A 104 5.63 17.38 -1.64
N LEU A 105 5.77 16.20 -2.23
CA LEU A 105 5.88 16.00 -3.66
C LEU A 105 4.60 15.30 -4.16
N ILE A 106 3.80 16.02 -4.93
CA ILE A 106 2.48 15.58 -5.39
C ILE A 106 2.53 15.32 -6.90
N PRO A 107 2.48 14.06 -7.36
CA PRO A 107 2.28 13.76 -8.76
C PRO A 107 0.80 13.93 -9.11
N THR A 108 0.50 14.68 -10.18
CA THR A 108 -0.86 14.78 -10.73
C THR A 108 -0.89 14.43 -12.22
N TYR A 109 -1.93 13.72 -12.61
CA TYR A 109 -2.29 13.38 -13.96
C TYR A 109 -3.81 13.36 -14.09
N THR A 110 -4.38 14.42 -14.65
CA THR A 110 -5.83 14.62 -14.88
C THR A 110 -6.72 14.74 -13.64
N GLU A 111 -6.17 14.91 -12.42
CA GLU A 111 -7.02 15.15 -11.25
C GLU A 111 -7.72 16.52 -11.32
N PRO A 112 -9.01 16.57 -10.92
CA PRO A 112 -9.77 17.82 -10.89
C PRO A 112 -9.21 18.79 -9.84
N LEU A 113 -9.29 20.09 -10.15
CA LEU A 113 -8.80 21.18 -9.30
C LEU A 113 -9.28 21.09 -7.84
N ASP A 114 -10.54 20.72 -7.61
CA ASP A 114 -11.09 20.65 -6.24
C ASP A 114 -10.39 19.61 -5.38
N LYS A 115 -10.01 18.45 -5.94
CA LYS A 115 -9.26 17.43 -5.21
C LYS A 115 -7.87 17.93 -4.83
N LEU A 116 -7.15 18.49 -5.81
CA LEU A 116 -5.84 19.09 -5.57
C LEU A 116 -5.91 20.24 -4.56
N ARG A 117 -6.96 21.06 -4.62
CA ARG A 117 -7.21 22.16 -3.67
C ARG A 117 -7.37 21.65 -2.25
N HIS A 118 -8.10 20.54 -2.04
CA HIS A 118 -8.22 19.94 -0.71
C HIS A 118 -6.89 19.39 -0.18
N THR A 119 -6.10 18.74 -1.04
CA THR A 119 -4.78 18.20 -0.70
C THR A 119 -3.79 19.31 -0.33
N VAL A 120 -3.67 20.34 -1.17
CA VAL A 120 -2.79 21.50 -0.92
C VAL A 120 -3.24 22.29 0.31
N ARG A 121 -4.56 22.44 0.53
CA ARG A 121 -5.10 23.07 1.74
C ARG A 121 -4.69 22.32 3.00
N ALA A 122 -4.80 20.99 3.01
CA ALA A 122 -4.39 20.19 4.15
C ALA A 122 -2.89 20.37 4.48
N LEU A 123 -2.04 20.48 3.46
CA LEU A 123 -0.60 20.81 3.65
C LEU A 123 -0.38 22.23 4.19
N ALA A 124 -1.15 23.20 3.69
CA ALA A 124 -1.08 24.59 4.14
C ALA A 124 -1.51 24.73 5.60
N GLU A 125 -2.52 23.97 6.03
CA GLU A 125 -3.08 23.98 7.38
C GLU A 125 -2.34 23.06 8.36
N ALA A 126 -1.53 22.11 7.87
CA ALA A 126 -0.73 21.24 8.74
C ALA A 126 0.27 22.02 9.61
N ASP A 127 0.40 21.58 10.85
CA ASP A 127 1.23 22.16 11.91
C ASP A 127 2.71 22.04 11.55
N TRP A 128 3.25 23.11 10.97
CA TRP A 128 4.68 23.32 10.75
C TRP A 128 4.93 24.77 10.35
N PRO A 129 6.08 25.38 10.69
CA PRO A 129 6.37 26.75 10.31
C PRO A 129 6.38 26.93 8.79
N ARG A 130 5.67 27.97 8.32
CA ARG A 130 5.48 28.22 6.88
C ARG A 130 6.81 28.33 6.14
N GLU A 131 7.83 28.94 6.75
CA GLU A 131 9.18 29.16 6.20
C GLU A 131 9.94 27.85 5.98
N ARG A 132 9.42 26.72 6.48
CA ARG A 132 10.02 25.39 6.39
C ARG A 132 9.07 24.36 5.79
N LYS A 133 8.01 24.80 5.12
CA LYS A 133 7.13 23.97 4.29
C LYS A 133 7.35 24.23 2.81
N ILE A 134 7.58 23.19 2.03
CA ILE A 134 7.68 23.23 0.56
C ILE A 134 6.56 22.37 -0.02
N CYS A 135 5.83 22.92 -0.97
CA CYS A 135 4.85 22.19 -1.78
C CYS A 135 5.37 22.10 -3.22
N ALA A 136 5.63 20.87 -3.70
CA ALA A 136 6.04 20.60 -5.06
C ALA A 136 4.97 19.78 -5.77
N ILE A 137 4.49 20.26 -6.91
CA ILE A 137 3.48 19.55 -7.73
C ILE A 137 4.08 19.23 -9.10
N ILE A 138 3.93 17.99 -9.53
CA ILE A 138 4.40 17.50 -10.83
C ILE A 138 3.21 17.41 -11.78
N THR A 139 3.30 18.08 -12.92
CA THR A 139 2.40 17.85 -14.07
C THR A 139 3.22 17.41 -15.26
N ARG A 140 2.59 16.77 -16.25
CA ARG A 140 3.24 16.59 -17.55
C ARG A 140 3.32 17.91 -18.31
N GLU A 141 4.32 18.06 -19.16
CA GLU A 141 4.40 19.20 -20.10
C GLU A 141 3.21 19.25 -21.06
N SER A 142 2.67 18.09 -21.41
CA SER A 142 1.50 17.96 -22.29
C SER A 142 0.15 18.20 -21.59
N ASP A 143 0.12 18.31 -20.25
CA ASP A 143 -1.11 18.45 -19.47
C ASP A 143 -1.46 19.93 -19.23
N ALA A 144 -2.01 20.58 -20.25
CA ALA A 144 -2.37 22.00 -20.19
C ALA A 144 -3.39 22.32 -19.07
N GLU A 145 -4.33 21.42 -18.82
CA GLU A 145 -5.34 21.58 -17.75
C GLU A 145 -4.69 21.45 -16.37
N GLY A 146 -3.85 20.43 -16.17
CA GLY A 146 -3.07 20.27 -14.94
C GLY A 146 -2.18 21.49 -14.66
N ILE A 147 -1.52 22.04 -15.69
CA ILE A 147 -0.72 23.26 -15.57
C ILE A 147 -1.58 24.44 -15.11
N ALA A 148 -2.76 24.66 -15.70
CA ALA A 148 -3.68 25.71 -15.30
C ALA A 148 -4.20 25.51 -13.86
N ASN A 149 -4.44 24.27 -13.45
CA ASN A 149 -4.83 23.92 -12.08
C ASN A 149 -3.73 24.30 -11.09
N VAL A 150 -2.47 23.93 -11.37
CA VAL A 150 -1.33 24.26 -10.49
C VAL A 150 -1.10 25.77 -10.41
N GLN A 151 -1.28 26.51 -11.51
CA GLN A 151 -1.21 27.98 -11.49
C GLN A 151 -2.29 28.60 -10.57
N THR A 152 -3.51 28.04 -10.60
CA THR A 152 -4.59 28.47 -9.72
C THR A 152 -4.26 28.19 -8.26
N LEU A 153 -3.79 26.98 -7.94
CA LEU A 153 -3.35 26.61 -6.58
C LEU A 153 -2.20 27.47 -6.08
N ARG A 154 -1.25 27.82 -6.96
CA ARG A 154 -0.14 28.72 -6.62
C ARG A 154 -0.66 30.12 -6.25
N LYS A 155 -1.66 30.65 -6.95
CA LYS A 155 -2.28 31.94 -6.60
C LYS A 155 -2.96 31.87 -5.23
N GLU A 156 -3.67 30.77 -4.96
CA GLU A 156 -4.40 30.55 -3.71
C GLU A 156 -3.49 30.34 -2.50
N PHE A 157 -2.44 29.52 -2.62
CA PHE A 157 -1.70 28.99 -1.46
C PHE A 157 -0.23 29.38 -1.36
N ARG A 158 0.37 30.09 -2.33
CA ARG A 158 1.83 30.40 -2.29
C ARG A 158 2.32 31.04 -0.99
N LYS A 159 1.46 31.77 -0.26
CA LYS A 159 1.83 32.47 0.98
C LYS A 159 1.88 31.54 2.20
N SER A 160 1.38 30.32 2.08
CA SER A 160 1.34 29.32 3.15
C SER A 160 2.58 28.42 3.18
N PHE A 161 3.45 28.54 2.18
CA PHE A 161 4.65 27.73 2.00
C PHE A 161 5.86 28.65 1.84
N ALA A 162 7.03 28.17 2.26
CA ALA A 162 8.30 28.77 1.94
C ALA A 162 8.46 28.83 0.42
N GLU A 163 8.11 27.72 -0.24
CA GLU A 163 8.12 27.60 -1.68
C GLU A 163 6.96 26.76 -2.20
N PHE A 164 6.45 27.20 -3.35
CA PHE A 164 5.46 26.49 -4.14
C PHE A 164 6.08 26.22 -5.52
N ILE A 165 6.52 24.99 -5.74
CA ILE A 165 7.30 24.56 -6.90
C ILE A 165 6.39 23.80 -7.85
N HIS A 166 6.39 24.19 -9.11
CA HIS A 166 5.71 23.46 -10.17
C HIS A 166 6.79 22.79 -11.03
N ILE A 167 6.76 21.46 -11.08
CA ILE A 167 7.68 20.63 -11.85
C ILE A 167 6.95 20.17 -13.11
N LEU A 168 7.55 20.42 -14.27
CA LEU A 168 7.07 19.93 -15.55
C LEU A 168 7.86 18.66 -15.90
N ASP A 169 7.15 17.55 -16.08
CA ASP A 169 7.69 16.27 -16.53
C ASP A 169 7.56 16.15 -18.06
N PRO A 170 8.69 16.13 -18.80
CA PRO A 170 8.69 16.00 -20.26
C PRO A 170 8.37 14.58 -20.74
N LEU A 171 8.28 13.59 -19.83
CA LEU A 171 8.13 12.17 -20.14
C LEU A 171 9.30 11.62 -20.98
N GLU A 172 10.37 11.21 -20.30
CA GLU A 172 11.58 10.66 -20.94
C GLU A 172 11.27 9.41 -21.82
N PRO A 173 11.94 9.26 -22.98
CA PRO A 173 11.80 8.07 -23.82
C PRO A 173 12.23 6.79 -23.09
N GLY A 174 11.52 5.69 -23.31
CA GLY A 174 11.89 4.37 -22.80
C GLY A 174 11.47 4.06 -21.35
N ILE A 175 10.68 4.95 -20.71
CA ILE A 175 10.17 4.73 -19.35
C ILE A 175 8.74 4.18 -19.36
N VAL A 176 8.39 3.46 -18.29
CA VAL A 176 7.00 3.09 -18.02
C VAL A 176 6.26 4.34 -17.54
N ILE A 177 5.32 4.79 -18.35
CA ILE A 177 4.46 5.94 -18.06
C ILE A 177 3.71 5.68 -16.75
N GLY A 178 3.85 6.53 -15.73
CA GLY A 178 3.07 6.39 -14.50
C GLY A 178 3.49 7.36 -13.39
N LYS A 179 2.98 7.12 -12.18
CA LYS A 179 3.38 7.88 -10.98
C LYS A 179 4.88 7.75 -10.72
N SER A 180 5.42 6.52 -10.81
CA SER A 180 6.83 6.24 -10.55
C SER A 180 7.79 7.09 -11.40
N SER A 181 7.54 7.16 -12.71
CA SER A 181 8.39 7.91 -13.64
C SER A 181 8.34 9.41 -13.36
N ALA A 182 7.15 9.95 -13.09
CA ALA A 182 6.96 11.35 -12.74
C ALA A 182 7.69 11.69 -11.43
N MET A 183 7.56 10.83 -10.41
CA MET A 183 8.25 10.98 -9.13
C MET A 183 9.77 10.89 -9.28
N ALA A 184 10.28 10.00 -10.14
CA ALA A 184 11.71 9.90 -10.44
C ALA A 184 12.26 11.19 -11.05
N TRP A 185 11.54 11.78 -12.01
CA TRP A 185 11.87 13.08 -12.58
C TRP A 185 11.81 14.20 -11.53
N GLY A 186 10.71 14.27 -10.77
CA GLY A 186 10.51 15.26 -9.71
C GLY A 186 11.58 15.21 -8.62
N GLY A 187 11.98 14.01 -8.19
CA GLY A 187 13.06 13.81 -7.23
C GLY A 187 14.40 14.33 -7.74
N ARG A 188 14.76 14.03 -9.00
CA ARG A 188 15.99 14.56 -9.64
C ARG A 188 15.96 16.08 -9.74
N TYR A 189 14.83 16.63 -10.17
CA TYR A 189 14.62 18.07 -10.28
C TYR A 189 14.79 18.76 -8.93
N LEU A 190 14.13 18.26 -7.89
CA LEU A 190 14.22 18.82 -6.53
C LEU A 190 15.62 18.71 -5.96
N TYR A 191 16.31 17.58 -6.15
CA TYR A 191 17.69 17.44 -5.69
C TYR A 191 18.62 18.45 -6.37
N ARG A 192 18.48 18.63 -7.69
CA ARG A 192 19.26 19.66 -8.41
C ARG A 192 18.95 21.07 -7.89
N LEU A 193 17.68 21.45 -7.81
CA LEU A 193 17.26 22.78 -7.40
C LEU A 193 17.61 23.10 -5.95
N LEU A 194 17.25 22.23 -5.01
CA LEU A 194 17.39 22.50 -3.58
C LEU A 194 18.81 22.26 -3.07
N VAL A 195 19.47 21.18 -3.52
CA VAL A 195 20.77 20.78 -2.99
C VAL A 195 21.91 21.35 -3.82
N ARG A 196 21.90 21.17 -5.15
CA ARG A 196 23.03 21.58 -6.01
C ARG A 196 23.06 23.09 -6.26
N GLU A 197 21.92 23.69 -6.57
CA GLU A 197 21.85 25.12 -6.91
C GLU A 197 21.76 26.02 -5.67
N ARG A 198 21.09 25.56 -4.61
CA ARG A 198 20.83 26.37 -3.41
C ARG A 198 21.60 25.95 -2.17
N GLY A 199 22.34 24.84 -2.23
CA GLY A 199 23.18 24.39 -1.13
C GLY A 199 22.42 23.91 0.12
N MET A 200 21.15 23.53 0.01
CA MET A 200 20.41 22.95 1.14
C MET A 200 20.91 21.53 1.45
N ASP A 201 20.91 21.16 2.72
CA ASP A 201 21.28 19.81 3.14
C ASP A 201 20.14 18.82 2.88
N ALA A 202 20.38 17.85 1.99
CA ALA A 202 19.41 16.81 1.61
C ALA A 202 18.97 15.92 2.80
N SER A 203 19.79 15.80 3.85
CA SER A 203 19.44 15.06 5.07
C SER A 203 18.45 15.80 5.96
N ARG A 204 18.30 17.12 5.78
CA ARG A 204 17.38 17.98 6.54
C ARG A 204 16.03 18.17 5.85
N ILE A 205 15.89 17.69 4.62
CA ILE A 205 14.64 17.78 3.84
C ILE A 205 13.91 16.45 3.95
N LEU A 206 12.82 16.43 4.71
CA LEU A 206 11.88 15.31 4.77
C LEU A 206 10.89 15.44 3.61
N ILE A 207 11.08 14.60 2.60
CA ILE A 207 10.22 14.53 1.42
C ILE A 207 9.11 13.51 1.65
N THR A 208 7.87 13.91 1.36
CA THR A 208 6.68 13.05 1.39
C THR A 208 6.20 12.84 -0.03
N ASP A 209 6.23 11.60 -0.50
CA ASP A 209 5.46 11.14 -1.65
C ASP A 209 3.98 11.18 -1.27
N LEU A 210 3.21 12.07 -1.89
CA LEU A 210 1.83 12.32 -1.52
C LEU A 210 0.92 12.21 -2.73
N ASP A 211 0.03 11.21 -2.71
CA ASP A 211 -0.99 11.08 -3.74
C ASP A 211 -1.89 12.33 -3.82
N ALA A 212 -2.27 12.71 -5.03
CA ALA A 212 -3.03 13.94 -5.32
C ALA A 212 -4.38 14.08 -4.59
N ASP A 213 -4.97 12.98 -4.13
CA ASP A 213 -6.23 12.91 -3.38
C ASP A 213 -6.06 12.63 -1.88
N PHE A 214 -4.83 12.70 -1.36
CA PHE A 214 -4.52 12.45 0.04
C PHE A 214 -4.36 13.74 0.85
N ARG A 215 -4.97 13.77 2.04
CA ARG A 215 -4.95 14.90 2.96
C ARG A 215 -4.23 14.51 4.24
N VAL A 216 -3.14 15.21 4.55
CA VAL A 216 -2.39 14.99 5.80
C VAL A 216 -3.21 15.41 7.01
N HIS A 217 -3.04 14.69 8.12
CA HIS A 217 -3.58 15.13 9.42
C HIS A 217 -2.85 16.41 9.87
N PRO A 218 -3.50 17.35 10.60
CA PRO A 218 -2.86 18.59 11.04
C PRO A 218 -1.51 18.40 11.73
N GLN A 219 -1.40 17.40 12.63
CA GLN A 219 -0.17 17.12 13.38
C GLN A 219 0.87 16.26 12.62
N TYR A 220 0.64 15.95 11.33
CA TYR A 220 1.47 15.02 10.55
C TYR A 220 2.94 15.38 10.53
N PHE A 221 3.27 16.64 10.22
CA PHE A 221 4.65 17.09 10.11
C PHE A 221 5.39 17.09 11.46
N SER A 222 4.73 17.53 12.53
CA SER A 222 5.31 17.49 13.88
C SER A 222 5.58 16.06 14.34
N TYR A 223 4.65 15.13 14.09
CA TYR A 223 4.83 13.73 14.45
C TYR A 223 5.91 13.02 13.61
N LEU A 224 5.95 13.30 12.30
CA LEU A 224 7.01 12.81 11.40
C LEU A 224 8.39 13.32 11.86
N ALA A 225 8.51 14.63 12.13
CA ALA A 225 9.74 15.23 12.61
C ALA A 225 10.18 14.64 13.95
N TRP A 226 9.26 14.48 14.90
CA TRP A 226 9.56 13.86 16.19
C TRP A 226 10.04 12.41 16.02
N THR A 227 9.36 11.62 15.18
CA THR A 227 9.73 10.23 14.93
C THR A 227 11.11 10.12 14.28
N HIS A 228 11.37 10.94 13.27
CA HIS A 228 12.67 11.03 12.60
C HIS A 228 13.79 11.47 13.55
N LEU A 229 13.54 12.49 14.38
CA LEU A 229 14.53 13.01 15.32
C LEU A 229 14.76 12.11 16.54
N SER A 230 13.83 11.22 16.86
CA SER A 230 13.98 10.26 17.97
C SER A 230 14.77 9.01 17.57
N ASP A 231 15.00 8.80 16.28
CA ASP A 231 15.64 7.59 15.74
C ASP A 231 17.15 7.79 15.48
N GLU A 232 18.01 6.99 16.09
CA GLU A 232 19.46 7.05 15.80
C GLU A 232 19.80 6.74 14.33
N ASN A 233 19.00 5.89 13.68
CA ASN A 233 19.22 5.43 12.31
C ASN A 233 18.34 6.18 11.29
N ARG A 234 17.91 7.41 11.63
CA ARG A 234 16.92 8.22 10.90
C ARG A 234 17.13 8.40 9.40
N ASP A 235 18.39 8.40 8.96
CA ASP A 235 18.80 8.73 7.58
C ASP A 235 18.44 7.64 6.57
N THR A 236 18.21 6.41 7.04
CA THR A 236 17.91 5.24 6.20
C THR A 236 16.46 4.78 6.34
N GLN A 237 15.58 5.60 6.90
CA GLN A 237 14.21 5.18 7.21
C GLN A 237 13.18 5.72 6.23
N LEU A 238 12.17 4.89 5.99
CA LEU A 238 10.94 5.26 5.31
C LEU A 238 9.82 5.31 6.34
N TYR A 239 9.07 6.41 6.39
CA TYR A 239 8.01 6.64 7.38
C TYR A 239 6.64 6.50 6.71
N GLN A 240 5.87 5.50 7.10
CA GLN A 240 4.60 5.14 6.45
C GLN A 240 3.41 5.52 7.35
N PRO A 241 2.61 6.56 7.02
CA PRO A 241 1.34 6.83 7.69
C PRO A 241 0.28 5.78 7.36
N ILE A 242 -0.81 5.76 8.12
CA ILE A 242 -1.90 4.82 7.91
C ILE A 242 -2.95 5.47 7.00
N PRO A 243 -3.22 4.93 5.80
CA PRO A 243 -4.22 5.47 4.90
C PRO A 243 -5.64 5.17 5.40
N PHE A 244 -6.41 6.24 5.58
CA PHE A 244 -7.82 6.22 5.97
C PHE A 244 -8.63 6.69 4.75
N PHE A 245 -9.34 5.81 4.08
CA PHE A 245 -10.06 6.12 2.84
C PHE A 245 -11.42 6.81 3.10
N HIS A 246 -11.39 7.89 3.87
CA HIS A 246 -12.56 8.47 4.51
C HIS A 246 -13.13 9.72 3.82
N ASN A 247 -12.39 10.35 2.90
CA ASN A 247 -12.75 11.66 2.35
C ASN A 247 -14.16 11.69 1.75
N ASN A 248 -14.56 10.63 1.04
CA ASN A 248 -15.84 10.49 0.34
C ASN A 248 -16.54 9.15 0.65
N ILE A 249 -16.21 8.50 1.78
CA ILE A 249 -16.59 7.11 2.09
C ILE A 249 -18.12 6.86 2.05
N TRP A 250 -18.92 7.86 2.46
CA TRP A 250 -20.38 7.78 2.44
C TRP A 250 -20.99 8.02 1.05
N GLU A 251 -20.21 8.54 0.11
CA GLU A 251 -20.62 8.78 -1.28
C GLU A 251 -20.20 7.64 -2.21
N ALA A 252 -19.27 6.78 -1.76
CA ALA A 252 -18.85 5.59 -2.48
C ALA A 252 -19.95 4.50 -2.47
N PRO A 253 -20.02 3.67 -3.53
CA PRO A 253 -20.84 2.46 -3.55
C PRO A 253 -20.58 1.54 -2.34
N ILE A 254 -21.61 0.84 -1.86
CA ILE A 254 -21.54 0.00 -0.65
C ILE A 254 -20.37 -0.99 -0.68
N LEU A 255 -20.20 -1.69 -1.80
CA LEU A 255 -19.12 -2.64 -1.99
C LEU A 255 -17.73 -1.99 -1.93
N LEU A 256 -17.58 -0.79 -2.48
CA LEU A 256 -16.31 -0.06 -2.49
C LEU A 256 -16.02 0.58 -1.14
N ARG A 257 -17.06 0.94 -0.39
CA ARG A 257 -16.95 1.34 1.01
C ARG A 257 -16.35 0.22 1.86
N LEU A 258 -16.84 -1.01 1.70
CA LEU A 258 -16.30 -2.17 2.38
C LEU A 258 -14.85 -2.45 2.00
N PHE A 259 -14.54 -2.37 0.70
CA PHE A 259 -13.18 -2.55 0.22
C PHE A 259 -12.23 -1.52 0.85
N ALA A 260 -12.63 -0.24 0.86
CA ALA A 260 -11.89 0.86 1.47
C ALA A 260 -11.65 0.65 2.98
N ALA A 261 -12.69 0.25 3.72
CA ALA A 261 -12.58 -0.13 5.12
C ALA A 261 -11.56 -1.27 5.31
N MET A 262 -11.67 -2.35 4.53
CA MET A 262 -10.73 -3.50 4.62
C MET A 262 -9.29 -3.10 4.34
N LEU A 263 -9.08 -2.19 3.40
CA LEU A 263 -7.75 -1.69 3.10
C LEU A 263 -7.16 -0.88 4.26
N THR A 264 -7.93 0.00 4.90
CA THR A 264 -7.48 0.72 6.12
C THR A 264 -7.15 -0.24 7.25
N GLN A 265 -7.97 -1.26 7.48
CA GLN A 265 -7.74 -2.28 8.52
C GLN A 265 -6.49 -3.12 8.24
N LEU A 266 -6.25 -3.49 6.97
CA LEU A 266 -5.04 -4.20 6.56
C LEU A 266 -3.78 -3.36 6.81
N GLN A 267 -3.86 -2.05 6.58
CA GLN A 267 -2.74 -1.14 6.82
C GLN A 267 -2.50 -0.91 8.31
N LEU A 268 -3.54 -0.85 9.15
CA LEU A 268 -3.39 -0.87 10.61
C LEU A 268 -2.62 -2.11 11.09
N TRP A 269 -2.97 -3.29 10.56
CA TRP A 269 -2.26 -4.54 10.86
C TRP A 269 -0.80 -4.49 10.46
N ARG A 270 -0.51 -4.08 9.21
CA ARG A 270 0.86 -3.95 8.71
C ARG A 270 1.68 -2.94 9.51
N SER A 271 1.09 -1.84 9.96
CA SER A 271 1.78 -0.87 10.81
C SER A 271 2.15 -1.42 12.18
N VAL A 272 1.40 -2.37 12.73
CA VAL A 272 1.77 -3.07 13.98
C VAL A 272 2.83 -4.14 13.75
N MET A 273 3.03 -4.56 12.49
CA MET A 273 3.97 -5.59 12.04
C MET A 273 5.04 -5.01 11.11
N PRO A 274 6.08 -4.34 11.64
CA PRO A 274 7.10 -3.68 10.82
C PRO A 274 7.75 -4.58 9.77
N GLU A 275 7.85 -5.89 10.01
CA GLU A 275 8.38 -6.86 9.06
C GLU A 275 7.49 -7.05 7.82
N LYS A 276 6.19 -6.75 7.92
CA LYS A 276 5.20 -6.80 6.84
C LYS A 276 4.89 -5.43 6.24
N LEU A 277 5.43 -4.36 6.80
CA LEU A 277 5.21 -3.01 6.33
C LEU A 277 6.09 -2.73 5.11
N VAL A 278 5.49 -2.87 3.94
CA VAL A 278 6.01 -2.35 2.67
C VAL A 278 5.30 -1.03 2.40
N SER A 279 6.01 -0.06 1.81
CA SER A 279 5.44 1.25 1.46
C SER A 279 4.18 1.10 0.61
N PHE A 280 3.23 1.99 0.85
CA PHE A 280 1.93 1.96 0.21
C PHE A 280 1.33 3.37 0.10
N SER A 281 1.00 3.77 -1.13
CA SER A 281 0.43 5.06 -1.52
C SER A 281 1.31 6.27 -1.18
N SER A 282 1.34 6.69 0.08
CA SER A 282 2.03 7.90 0.52
C SER A 282 2.93 7.60 1.71
N TYR A 283 4.18 8.08 1.68
CA TYR A 283 5.19 7.87 2.71
C TYR A 283 6.24 8.99 2.67
N SER A 284 7.01 9.12 3.74
CA SER A 284 8.09 10.10 3.83
C SER A 284 9.45 9.46 3.98
N THR A 285 10.48 10.16 3.53
CA THR A 285 11.88 9.83 3.81
C THR A 285 12.73 11.10 3.67
N THR A 286 14.05 11.01 3.77
CA THR A 286 14.95 12.15 3.48
C THR A 286 15.17 12.30 1.98
N LEU A 287 15.34 13.52 1.49
CA LEU A 287 15.72 13.76 0.10
C LEU A 287 17.09 13.14 -0.22
N ARG A 288 17.98 13.05 0.78
CA ARG A 288 19.23 12.30 0.71
C ARG A 288 18.99 10.84 0.34
N MET A 289 18.10 10.16 1.06
CA MET A 289 17.78 8.76 0.79
C MET A 289 17.20 8.58 -0.62
N VAL A 290 16.28 9.45 -1.05
CA VAL A 290 15.76 9.44 -2.43
C VAL A 290 16.89 9.51 -3.46
N HIS A 291 17.91 10.33 -3.23
CA HIS A 291 19.06 10.44 -4.13
C HIS A 291 19.95 9.18 -4.09
N GLU A 292 20.30 8.69 -2.90
CA GLU A 292 21.20 7.56 -2.69
C GLU A 292 20.64 6.23 -3.25
N VAL A 293 19.32 6.01 -3.15
CA VAL A 293 18.67 4.81 -3.73
C VAL A 293 18.40 4.93 -5.24
N GLY A 294 18.79 6.05 -5.86
CA GLY A 294 18.59 6.31 -7.27
C GLY A 294 17.12 6.54 -7.64
N TYR A 295 16.38 7.28 -6.81
CA TYR A 295 15.00 7.74 -7.05
C TYR A 295 13.96 6.62 -7.23
N TRP A 296 12.72 6.98 -7.59
CA TRP A 296 11.67 6.01 -7.96
C TRP A 296 12.01 5.27 -9.26
N ALA A 297 11.46 4.06 -9.42
CA ALA A 297 11.80 3.17 -10.53
C ALA A 297 11.07 3.55 -11.82
N THR A 298 11.78 3.77 -12.91
CA THR A 298 11.18 4.15 -14.21
C THR A 298 10.66 2.95 -15.02
N ASP A 299 10.89 1.72 -14.55
CA ASP A 299 10.59 0.46 -15.21
C ASP A 299 9.51 -0.37 -14.50
N ALA A 300 8.94 0.13 -13.40
CA ALA A 300 7.98 -0.58 -12.56
C ALA A 300 6.67 0.20 -12.39
N ILE A 301 5.55 -0.51 -12.53
CA ILE A 301 4.21 -0.01 -12.20
C ILE A 301 3.97 0.14 -10.69
N PRO A 302 4.34 -0.84 -9.83
CA PRO A 302 4.14 -0.71 -8.38
C PRO A 302 5.27 0.14 -7.79
N GLU A 303 5.15 1.46 -7.88
CA GLU A 303 6.20 2.41 -7.54
C GLU A 303 6.59 2.35 -6.07
N ASP A 304 5.58 2.25 -5.20
CA ASP A 304 5.77 2.35 -3.76
C ASP A 304 6.61 1.17 -3.28
N SER A 305 6.14 -0.05 -3.54
CA SER A 305 6.81 -1.27 -3.11
C SER A 305 8.18 -1.40 -3.78
N ARG A 306 8.31 -0.99 -5.05
CA ARG A 306 9.62 -0.99 -5.71
C ARG A 306 10.60 -0.03 -5.05
N PHE A 307 10.17 1.17 -4.65
CA PHE A 307 11.02 2.10 -3.91
C PHE A 307 11.46 1.52 -2.55
N TYR A 308 10.57 0.82 -1.83
CA TYR A 308 10.93 0.09 -0.61
C TYR A 308 11.99 -0.99 -0.87
N TRP A 309 11.82 -1.80 -1.91
CA TRP A 309 12.79 -2.87 -2.20
C TRP A 309 14.14 -2.31 -2.64
N LYS A 310 14.16 -1.27 -3.48
CA LYS A 310 15.40 -0.54 -3.81
C LYS A 310 16.11 -0.08 -2.53
N SER A 311 15.36 0.56 -1.63
CA SER A 311 15.88 1.05 -0.36
C SER A 311 16.45 -0.05 0.54
N TYR A 312 15.75 -1.19 0.64
CA TYR A 312 16.22 -2.34 1.39
C TYR A 312 17.54 -2.90 0.82
N PHE A 313 17.66 -3.02 -0.50
CA PHE A 313 18.89 -3.52 -1.12
C PHE A 313 20.04 -2.49 -1.11
N THR A 314 19.76 -1.19 -0.99
CA THR A 314 20.79 -0.16 -0.81
C THR A 314 21.37 -0.15 0.60
N TYR A 315 20.55 -0.34 1.64
CA TYR A 315 20.98 -0.15 3.03
C TYR A 315 21.00 -1.43 3.88
N GLY A 316 20.53 -2.56 3.35
CA GLY A 316 20.43 -3.83 4.07
C GLY A 316 19.57 -3.72 5.32
N GLU A 317 20.04 -4.33 6.41
CA GLU A 317 19.30 -4.40 7.68
C GLU A 317 19.17 -3.06 8.42
N ARG A 318 19.88 -2.01 7.97
CA ARG A 318 19.68 -0.67 8.51
C ARG A 318 18.35 -0.06 8.05
N PHE A 319 17.84 -0.46 6.89
CA PHE A 319 16.58 0.07 6.39
C PHE A 319 15.38 -0.62 7.06
N ARG A 320 14.43 0.18 7.54
CA ARG A 320 13.09 -0.28 7.91
C ARG A 320 12.04 0.73 7.43
N ALA A 321 10.84 0.20 7.15
CA ALA A 321 9.66 1.04 7.15
C ALA A 321 9.21 1.27 8.60
N VAL A 322 9.26 2.51 9.03
CA VAL A 322 8.80 2.96 10.34
C VAL A 322 7.32 3.32 10.23
N PRO A 323 6.42 2.62 10.97
CA PRO A 323 5.01 2.97 10.98
C PRO A 323 4.80 4.32 11.68
N LEU A 324 4.12 5.24 11.00
CA LEU A 324 3.54 6.43 11.63
C LEU A 324 2.09 6.12 11.97
N PHE A 325 1.76 5.96 13.26
CA PHE A 325 0.39 5.71 13.72
C PHE A 325 -0.48 6.99 13.67
N ILE A 326 -0.43 7.72 12.56
CA ILE A 326 -1.25 8.89 12.28
C ILE A 326 -1.99 8.67 10.95
N PRO A 327 -3.27 9.06 10.84
CA PRO A 327 -4.01 8.91 9.60
C PRO A 327 -3.51 9.86 8.52
N ILE A 328 -3.59 9.40 7.29
CA ILE A 328 -3.61 10.24 6.09
C ILE A 328 -4.88 9.91 5.32
N TYR A 329 -5.65 10.92 4.91
CA TYR A 329 -7.02 10.72 4.45
C TYR A 329 -7.12 10.72 2.92
N GLY A 330 -7.48 9.56 2.35
CA GLY A 330 -7.66 9.37 0.91
C GLY A 330 -9.12 9.23 0.50
N ASP A 331 -9.38 9.27 -0.80
CA ASP A 331 -10.69 8.98 -1.39
C ASP A 331 -10.91 7.46 -1.50
N ALA A 332 -12.10 7.00 -1.14
CA ALA A 332 -12.60 5.72 -1.63
C ALA A 332 -12.89 5.83 -3.13
N VAL A 333 -12.65 4.75 -3.88
CA VAL A 333 -12.86 4.73 -5.32
C VAL A 333 -14.31 5.07 -5.66
N ARG A 334 -14.48 6.08 -6.52
CA ARG A 334 -15.77 6.50 -7.03
C ARG A 334 -15.63 7.03 -8.45
N ALA A 335 -16.51 6.56 -9.32
CA ALA A 335 -16.68 7.03 -10.68
C ALA A 335 -18.12 7.53 -10.90
N ARG A 336 -18.40 8.05 -12.11
CA ARG A 336 -19.72 8.62 -12.47
C ARG A 336 -20.89 7.63 -12.33
N SER A 337 -20.64 6.33 -12.48
CA SER A 337 -21.66 5.28 -12.33
C SER A 337 -21.20 4.18 -11.38
N TYR A 338 -22.18 3.46 -10.81
CA TYR A 338 -21.92 2.32 -9.92
C TYR A 338 -21.00 1.29 -10.59
N TRP A 339 -21.35 0.84 -11.80
CA TRP A 339 -20.58 -0.15 -12.54
C TRP A 339 -19.20 0.32 -12.95
N ARG A 340 -19.06 1.58 -13.40
CA ARG A 340 -17.74 2.16 -13.69
C ARG A 340 -16.88 2.15 -12.43
N SER A 341 -17.46 2.47 -11.26
CA SER A 341 -16.73 2.43 -9.99
C SER A 341 -16.22 1.02 -9.67
N MET A 342 -17.04 -0.02 -9.87
CA MET A 342 -16.60 -1.42 -9.67
C MET A 342 -15.44 -1.79 -10.60
N ILE A 343 -15.52 -1.44 -11.89
CA ILE A 343 -14.45 -1.70 -12.87
C ILE A 343 -13.17 -0.96 -12.47
N THR A 344 -13.28 0.31 -12.10
CA THR A 344 -12.19 1.16 -11.60
C THR A 344 -11.54 0.55 -10.35
N GLN A 345 -12.34 0.00 -9.42
CA GLN A 345 -11.82 -0.69 -8.24
C GLN A 345 -11.09 -1.99 -8.60
N TYR A 346 -11.62 -2.78 -9.54
CA TYR A 346 -10.98 -4.00 -10.01
C TYR A 346 -9.63 -3.70 -10.66
N THR A 347 -9.57 -2.69 -11.54
CA THR A 347 -8.31 -2.30 -12.21
C THR A 347 -7.31 -1.76 -11.21
N GLN A 348 -7.74 -0.97 -10.22
CA GLN A 348 -6.89 -0.52 -9.10
C GLN A 348 -6.29 -1.71 -8.33
N ALA A 349 -7.13 -2.65 -7.90
CA ALA A 349 -6.68 -3.83 -7.15
C ALA A 349 -5.71 -4.68 -7.96
N ARG A 350 -5.94 -4.82 -9.28
CA ARG A 350 -5.02 -5.52 -10.18
C ARG A 350 -3.68 -4.81 -10.31
N ARG A 351 -3.65 -3.47 -10.36
CA ARG A 351 -2.40 -2.70 -10.38
C ARG A 351 -1.58 -2.91 -9.11
N TRP A 352 -2.22 -2.97 -7.94
CA TRP A 352 -1.53 -3.34 -6.70
C TRP A 352 -1.04 -4.78 -6.72
N ALA A 353 -1.85 -5.73 -7.21
CA ALA A 353 -1.44 -7.12 -7.31
C ALA A 353 -0.35 -7.35 -8.37
N TRP A 354 -0.18 -6.43 -9.32
CA TRP A 354 0.96 -6.39 -10.23
C TRP A 354 2.30 -6.21 -9.50
N GLY A 355 2.27 -5.85 -8.22
CA GLY A 355 3.40 -6.00 -7.28
C GLY A 355 4.06 -7.37 -7.30
N VAL A 356 3.40 -8.41 -7.84
CA VAL A 356 4.03 -9.71 -8.10
C VAL A 356 5.30 -9.61 -8.97
N THR A 357 5.46 -8.54 -9.77
CA THR A 357 6.71 -8.26 -10.51
C THR A 357 7.89 -7.87 -9.61
N ASP A 358 7.67 -7.60 -8.33
CA ASP A 358 8.72 -7.44 -7.33
C ASP A 358 9.40 -8.76 -7.01
N ILE A 359 8.74 -9.92 -7.20
CA ILE A 359 9.34 -11.24 -6.91
C ILE A 359 10.63 -11.46 -7.73
N PRO A 360 10.62 -11.34 -9.08
CA PRO A 360 11.86 -11.45 -9.87
C PRO A 360 12.94 -10.47 -9.43
N TYR A 361 12.57 -9.25 -9.07
CA TYR A 361 13.51 -8.22 -8.64
C TYR A 361 14.14 -8.55 -7.29
N VAL A 362 13.33 -8.92 -6.29
CA VAL A 362 13.79 -9.24 -4.94
C VAL A 362 14.64 -10.49 -4.95
N VAL A 363 14.30 -11.53 -5.72
CA VAL A 363 15.13 -12.74 -5.83
C VAL A 363 16.48 -12.42 -6.47
N GLN A 364 16.51 -11.68 -7.58
CA GLN A 364 17.76 -11.33 -8.25
C GLN A 364 18.66 -10.46 -7.36
N ASN A 365 18.09 -9.47 -6.68
CA ASN A 365 18.86 -8.62 -5.76
C ASN A 365 19.26 -9.36 -4.49
N ALA A 366 18.43 -10.29 -4.00
CA ALA A 366 18.84 -11.19 -2.92
C ALA A 366 20.08 -12.00 -3.34
N ILE A 367 20.21 -12.45 -4.58
CA ILE A 367 21.43 -13.15 -5.01
C ILE A 367 22.62 -12.19 -5.13
N ARG A 368 22.41 -10.97 -5.66
CA ARG A 368 23.47 -9.99 -5.91
C ARG A 368 24.05 -9.36 -4.65
N HIS A 369 23.20 -9.05 -3.68
CA HIS A 369 23.58 -8.35 -2.45
C HIS A 369 23.99 -9.33 -1.34
N SER A 370 25.10 -10.03 -1.56
CA SER A 370 25.62 -11.04 -0.63
C SER A 370 26.09 -10.47 0.72
N GLU A 371 26.37 -9.16 0.78
CA GLU A 371 26.71 -8.40 1.97
C GLU A 371 25.56 -8.30 2.98
N ILE A 372 24.31 -8.48 2.53
CA ILE A 372 23.15 -8.58 3.42
C ILE A 372 23.08 -10.01 3.97
N PRO A 373 22.82 -10.21 5.29
CA PRO A 373 22.71 -11.54 5.87
C PRO A 373 21.73 -12.46 5.12
N LEU A 374 22.15 -13.70 4.90
CA LEU A 374 21.40 -14.67 4.10
C LEU A 374 19.97 -14.88 4.63
N LEU A 375 19.83 -15.04 5.95
CA LEU A 375 18.53 -15.26 6.58
C LEU A 375 17.56 -14.09 6.31
N SER A 376 18.06 -12.86 6.36
CA SER A 376 17.30 -11.64 6.09
C SER A 376 16.78 -11.65 4.65
N ARG A 377 17.66 -11.92 3.68
CA ARG A 377 17.29 -12.02 2.26
C ARG A 377 16.29 -13.14 1.97
N VAL A 378 16.55 -14.35 2.49
CA VAL A 378 15.67 -15.51 2.30
C VAL A 378 14.29 -15.26 2.90
N TRP A 379 14.23 -14.69 4.11
CA TRP A 379 12.97 -14.36 4.76
C TRP A 379 12.15 -13.35 3.96
N ARG A 380 12.80 -12.29 3.42
CA ARG A 380 12.11 -11.32 2.55
C ARG A 380 11.52 -11.95 1.29
N VAL A 381 12.27 -12.85 0.65
CA VAL A 381 11.79 -13.60 -0.53
C VAL A 381 10.60 -14.47 -0.15
N VAL A 382 10.74 -15.32 0.87
CA VAL A 382 9.67 -16.25 1.31
C VAL A 382 8.41 -15.49 1.70
N ASN A 383 8.55 -14.42 2.48
CA ASN A 383 7.40 -13.60 2.91
C ASN A 383 6.71 -12.93 1.72
N LEU A 384 7.45 -12.39 0.75
CA LEU A 384 6.89 -11.78 -0.45
C LEU A 384 6.12 -12.80 -1.30
N PHE A 385 6.71 -13.97 -1.54
CA PHE A 385 6.04 -15.07 -2.24
C PHE A 385 4.75 -15.49 -1.52
N TRP A 386 4.84 -15.70 -0.21
CA TRP A 386 3.73 -16.16 0.60
C TRP A 386 2.57 -15.17 0.60
N GLU A 387 2.83 -13.87 0.73
CA GLU A 387 1.79 -12.83 0.68
C GLU A 387 1.10 -12.81 -0.69
N HIS A 388 1.84 -12.86 -1.80
CA HIS A 388 1.24 -12.87 -3.15
C HIS A 388 0.45 -14.14 -3.45
N ILE A 389 0.96 -15.32 -3.10
CA ILE A 389 0.26 -16.59 -3.30
C ILE A 389 -1.00 -16.63 -2.43
N SER A 390 -0.87 -16.38 -1.12
CA SER A 390 -2.00 -16.40 -0.19
C SER A 390 -3.12 -15.44 -0.60
N TRP A 391 -2.77 -14.27 -1.12
CA TRP A 391 -3.75 -13.30 -1.62
C TRP A 391 -4.53 -13.85 -2.82
N ALA A 392 -3.86 -14.54 -3.75
CA ALA A 392 -4.46 -15.09 -4.98
C ALA A 392 -5.20 -16.43 -4.80
N ILE A 393 -4.96 -17.19 -3.73
CA ILE A 393 -5.63 -18.49 -3.52
C ILE A 393 -6.65 -18.50 -2.38
N GLY A 394 -6.50 -17.64 -1.37
CA GLY A 394 -7.15 -17.82 -0.07
C GLY A 394 -8.67 -17.96 -0.13
N PRO A 395 -9.38 -16.98 -0.74
CA PRO A 395 -10.83 -17.08 -0.92
C PRO A 395 -11.31 -18.31 -1.69
N PHE A 396 -10.56 -18.83 -2.68
CA PHE A 396 -10.93 -20.06 -3.38
C PHE A 396 -10.85 -21.28 -2.46
N VAL A 397 -9.76 -21.42 -1.71
CA VAL A 397 -9.57 -22.55 -0.79
C VAL A 397 -10.64 -22.55 0.30
N ILE A 398 -10.90 -21.38 0.92
CA ILE A 398 -11.94 -21.26 1.95
C ILE A 398 -13.35 -21.55 1.40
N THR A 399 -13.66 -21.04 0.20
CA THR A 399 -15.03 -21.13 -0.34
C THR A 399 -15.34 -22.51 -0.92
N PHE A 400 -14.38 -23.13 -1.61
CA PHE A 400 -14.62 -24.35 -2.38
C PHE A 400 -13.89 -25.58 -1.84
N GLY A 401 -12.88 -25.40 -0.99
CA GLY A 401 -12.00 -26.48 -0.55
C GLY A 401 -12.73 -27.62 0.14
N THR A 402 -13.77 -27.33 0.93
CA THR A 402 -14.58 -28.34 1.62
C THR A 402 -15.56 -29.05 0.68
N ILE A 403 -16.13 -28.33 -0.28
CA ILE A 403 -17.18 -28.82 -1.19
C ILE A 403 -16.60 -29.77 -2.24
N ILE A 404 -15.45 -29.42 -2.81
CA ILE A 404 -14.82 -30.15 -3.92
C ILE A 404 -14.63 -31.66 -3.61
N PRO A 405 -13.97 -32.09 -2.51
CA PRO A 405 -13.75 -33.50 -2.25
C PRO A 405 -15.04 -34.27 -1.95
N LEU A 406 -16.06 -33.62 -1.41
CA LEU A 406 -17.34 -34.27 -1.08
C LEU A 406 -18.21 -34.50 -2.32
N VAL A 407 -18.23 -33.54 -3.24
CA VAL A 407 -19.01 -33.65 -4.48
C VAL A 407 -18.35 -34.60 -5.48
N LEU A 408 -17.03 -34.51 -5.63
CA LEU A 408 -16.30 -35.32 -6.61
C LEU A 408 -16.05 -36.76 -6.16
N ASN A 409 -16.10 -37.02 -4.84
CA ASN A 409 -15.93 -38.36 -4.29
C ASN A 409 -16.99 -38.67 -3.23
N PRO A 410 -18.18 -39.16 -3.64
CA PRO A 410 -19.25 -39.51 -2.71
C PRO A 410 -18.88 -40.57 -1.68
N ALA A 411 -17.96 -41.49 -2.01
CA ALA A 411 -17.46 -42.50 -1.09
C ALA A 411 -16.66 -41.86 0.06
N PHE A 412 -15.87 -40.83 -0.23
CA PHE A 412 -15.20 -40.03 0.80
C PHE A 412 -16.20 -39.35 1.74
N GLY A 413 -17.31 -38.84 1.20
CA GLY A 413 -18.40 -38.26 2.01
C GLY A 413 -19.04 -39.22 3.01
N GLN A 414 -18.89 -40.54 2.82
CA GLN A 414 -19.34 -41.57 3.78
C GLN A 414 -18.30 -41.93 4.84
N THR A 415 -17.07 -41.43 4.71
CA THR A 415 -16.03 -41.64 5.72
C THR A 415 -16.20 -40.69 6.90
N ILE A 416 -15.61 -41.06 8.05
CA ILE A 416 -15.59 -40.21 9.24
C ILE A 416 -14.97 -38.84 8.93
N LEU A 417 -13.87 -38.80 8.17
CA LEU A 417 -13.22 -37.54 7.81
C LEU A 417 -14.09 -36.70 6.87
N GLY A 418 -14.73 -37.30 5.88
CA GLY A 418 -15.62 -36.60 4.95
C GLY A 418 -16.85 -35.99 5.63
N GLN A 419 -17.49 -36.72 6.55
CA GLN A 419 -18.63 -36.23 7.31
C GLN A 419 -18.25 -35.06 8.25
N ASN A 420 -17.06 -35.11 8.86
CA ASN A 420 -16.61 -34.08 9.80
C ASN A 420 -15.94 -32.87 9.14
N LEU A 421 -15.48 -32.98 7.88
CA LEU A 421 -14.76 -31.91 7.19
C LEU A 421 -15.54 -30.58 7.16
N PRO A 422 -16.83 -30.51 6.74
CA PRO A 422 -17.59 -29.27 6.79
C PRO A 422 -17.81 -28.72 8.20
N ILE A 423 -17.93 -29.61 9.20
CA ILE A 423 -18.15 -29.24 10.60
C ILE A 423 -16.90 -28.53 11.16
N TYR A 424 -15.73 -29.12 10.94
CA TYR A 424 -14.46 -28.53 11.38
C TYR A 424 -14.18 -27.21 10.68
N ALA A 425 -14.32 -27.15 9.35
CA ALA A 425 -14.11 -25.93 8.58
C ALA A 425 -15.09 -24.81 8.99
N SER A 426 -16.39 -25.11 9.10
CA SER A 426 -17.39 -24.11 9.52
C SER A 426 -17.17 -23.63 10.97
N THR A 427 -16.71 -24.50 11.87
CA THR A 427 -16.34 -24.11 13.24
C THR A 427 -15.17 -23.13 13.23
N MET A 428 -14.11 -23.41 12.45
CA MET A 428 -12.97 -22.51 12.29
C MET A 428 -13.38 -21.16 11.68
N LEU A 429 -14.19 -21.17 10.63
CA LEU A 429 -14.68 -19.94 9.99
C LEU A 429 -15.59 -19.14 10.93
N THR A 430 -16.42 -19.80 11.74
CA THR A 430 -17.26 -19.15 12.75
C THR A 430 -16.41 -18.48 13.83
N MET A 431 -15.34 -19.14 14.30
CA MET A 431 -14.39 -18.51 15.22
C MET A 431 -13.67 -17.31 14.59
N ALA A 432 -13.38 -17.36 13.28
CA ALA A 432 -12.79 -16.22 12.59
C ALA A 432 -13.72 -14.98 12.56
N LEU A 433 -15.04 -15.16 12.68
CA LEU A 433 -16.01 -14.05 12.77
C LEU A 433 -15.82 -13.18 14.01
N LEU A 434 -15.19 -13.67 15.09
CA LEU A 434 -14.85 -12.81 16.24
C LEU A 434 -13.92 -11.66 15.81
N SER A 435 -12.96 -11.95 14.93
CA SER A 435 -12.04 -10.96 14.39
C SER A 435 -12.76 -9.95 13.51
N LEU A 436 -13.73 -10.44 12.72
CA LEU A 436 -14.59 -9.58 11.92
C LEU A 436 -15.42 -8.63 12.79
N ALA A 437 -16.02 -9.13 13.88
CA ALA A 437 -16.78 -8.29 14.81
C ALA A 437 -15.91 -7.16 15.41
N VAL A 438 -14.66 -7.46 15.76
CA VAL A 438 -13.67 -6.47 16.21
C VAL A 438 -13.40 -5.43 15.13
N MET A 439 -13.15 -5.86 13.88
CA MET A 439 -12.92 -4.95 12.76
C MET A 439 -14.14 -4.06 12.47
N VAL A 440 -15.35 -4.61 12.55
CA VAL A 440 -16.61 -3.86 12.39
C VAL A 440 -16.74 -2.78 13.47
N PHE A 441 -16.43 -3.12 14.72
CA PHE A 441 -16.47 -2.18 15.85
C PHE A 441 -15.45 -1.04 15.66
N ILE A 442 -14.21 -1.38 15.31
CA ILE A 442 -13.14 -0.39 15.12
C ILE A 442 -13.46 0.52 13.94
N GLU A 443 -13.90 -0.04 12.81
CA GLU A 443 -14.28 0.74 11.63
C GLU A 443 -15.40 1.75 11.97
N ASN A 444 -16.46 1.32 12.65
CA ASN A 444 -17.53 2.21 13.09
C ASN A 444 -17.05 3.29 14.08
N SER A 445 -15.92 3.07 14.76
CA SER A 445 -15.33 4.02 15.70
C SER A 445 -14.40 5.05 15.03
N ILE A 446 -13.90 4.77 13.82
CA ILE A 446 -12.97 5.66 13.08
C ILE A 446 -13.58 6.33 11.85
N VAL A 447 -14.64 5.74 11.28
CA VAL A 447 -15.31 6.29 10.09
C VAL A 447 -16.00 7.62 10.43
N PRO A 448 -16.02 8.62 9.51
CA PRO A 448 -16.76 9.87 9.71
C PRO A 448 -18.25 9.62 10.02
N PRO A 449 -18.94 10.56 10.69
CA PRO A 449 -20.36 10.42 10.96
C PRO A 449 -21.15 10.27 9.65
N ARG A 450 -22.16 9.39 9.69
CA ARG A 450 -23.07 9.18 8.55
C ARG A 450 -23.80 10.49 8.21
N PRO A 451 -24.13 10.74 6.93
CA PRO A 451 -24.81 11.97 6.55
C PRO A 451 -26.14 12.13 7.29
N ALA A 452 -26.36 13.30 7.91
CA ALA A 452 -27.57 13.59 8.69
C ALA A 452 -28.85 13.45 7.84
N ARG A 453 -28.76 13.75 6.54
CA ARG A 453 -29.84 13.64 5.55
C ARG A 453 -30.31 12.21 5.25
N TRP A 454 -29.56 11.18 5.66
CA TRP A 454 -29.97 9.79 5.42
C TRP A 454 -31.14 9.40 6.32
N GLY A 455 -32.18 8.81 5.72
CA GLY A 455 -33.26 8.13 6.44
C GLY A 455 -32.79 6.84 7.13
N TRP A 456 -33.71 6.12 7.76
CA TRP A 456 -33.39 4.93 8.55
C TRP A 456 -32.84 3.76 7.71
N LEU A 457 -33.36 3.56 6.49
CA LEU A 457 -32.98 2.41 5.66
C LEU A 457 -31.52 2.47 5.16
N PRO A 458 -31.01 3.56 4.55
CA PRO A 458 -29.60 3.67 4.20
C PRO A 458 -28.65 3.52 5.39
N ARG A 459 -29.07 3.98 6.57
CA ARG A 459 -28.30 3.79 7.82
C ARG A 459 -28.25 2.31 8.19
N LEU A 460 -29.38 1.60 8.21
CA LEU A 460 -29.43 0.16 8.49
C LEU A 460 -28.58 -0.64 7.49
N VAL A 461 -28.72 -0.35 6.19
CA VAL A 461 -27.93 -0.98 5.12
C VAL A 461 -26.43 -0.75 5.32
N SER A 462 -26.02 0.42 5.79
CA SER A 462 -24.60 0.70 6.08
C SER A 462 -24.02 -0.09 7.25
N TYR A 463 -24.86 -0.69 8.11
CA TYR A 463 -24.41 -1.67 9.12
C TYR A 463 -24.44 -3.09 8.56
N ALA A 464 -25.46 -3.44 7.78
CA ALA A 464 -25.59 -4.76 7.15
C ALA A 464 -24.57 -5.02 6.02
N GLN A 465 -23.93 -3.97 5.48
CA GLN A 465 -23.00 -4.06 4.35
C GLN A 465 -21.90 -5.12 4.54
N TRP A 466 -21.47 -5.39 5.77
CA TRP A 466 -20.41 -6.36 6.09
C TRP A 466 -20.71 -7.79 5.61
N ILE A 467 -21.98 -8.12 5.37
CA ILE A 467 -22.39 -9.38 4.72
C ILE A 467 -21.80 -9.50 3.30
N GLY A 468 -21.50 -8.38 2.64
CA GLY A 468 -20.87 -8.33 1.32
C GLY A 468 -19.37 -8.68 1.30
N LEU A 469 -18.72 -8.93 2.44
CA LEU A 469 -17.28 -9.22 2.48
C LEU A 469 -16.84 -10.41 1.61
N PRO A 470 -17.54 -11.55 1.54
CA PRO A 470 -17.15 -12.65 0.64
C PRO A 470 -17.13 -12.21 -0.83
N ILE A 471 -18.09 -11.37 -1.24
CA ILE A 471 -18.17 -10.82 -2.60
C ILE A 471 -16.96 -9.93 -2.87
N ILE A 472 -16.60 -9.06 -1.92
CA ILE A 472 -15.40 -8.21 -2.03
C ILE A 472 -14.12 -9.03 -2.08
N GLY A 473 -13.99 -10.02 -1.19
CA GLY A 473 -12.84 -10.89 -1.09
C GLY A 473 -12.57 -11.62 -2.40
N ILE A 474 -13.60 -12.21 -3.02
CA ILE A 474 -13.45 -12.94 -4.27
C ILE A 474 -13.28 -11.97 -5.45
N LEU A 475 -14.23 -11.05 -5.66
CA LEU A 475 -14.31 -10.29 -6.92
C LEU A 475 -13.34 -9.11 -7.01
N PHE A 476 -13.05 -8.44 -5.88
CA PHE A 476 -12.30 -7.18 -5.88
C PHE A 476 -10.94 -7.27 -5.19
N SER A 477 -10.65 -8.38 -4.49
CA SER A 477 -9.35 -8.63 -3.90
C SER A 477 -8.63 -9.77 -4.63
N ASN A 478 -9.22 -10.97 -4.64
CA ASN A 478 -8.57 -12.19 -5.09
C ASN A 478 -8.51 -12.37 -6.62
N LEU A 479 -9.63 -12.18 -7.33
CA LEU A 479 -9.65 -12.26 -8.80
C LEU A 479 -8.67 -11.27 -9.47
N PRO A 480 -8.56 -10.00 -9.04
CA PRO A 480 -7.52 -9.10 -9.54
C PRO A 480 -6.10 -9.63 -9.32
N ALA A 481 -5.85 -10.29 -8.19
CA ALA A 481 -4.55 -10.87 -7.89
C ALA A 481 -4.24 -12.10 -8.76
N LEU A 482 -5.22 -12.97 -8.97
CA LEU A 482 -5.09 -14.10 -9.88
C LEU A 482 -4.95 -13.64 -11.34
N ASP A 483 -5.67 -12.58 -11.76
CA ASP A 483 -5.54 -11.96 -13.09
C ASP A 483 -4.11 -11.43 -13.30
N ALA A 484 -3.55 -10.69 -12.33
CA ALA A 484 -2.17 -10.22 -12.38
C ALA A 484 -1.16 -11.38 -12.52
N GLN A 485 -1.29 -12.42 -11.69
CA GLN A 485 -0.40 -13.58 -11.75
C GLN A 485 -0.53 -14.37 -13.06
N THR A 486 -1.75 -14.53 -13.57
CA THR A 486 -2.02 -15.25 -14.83
C THR A 486 -1.48 -14.48 -16.04
N ARG A 487 -1.61 -13.16 -16.04
CA ARG A 487 -1.01 -12.28 -17.04
C ARG A 487 0.50 -12.42 -17.07
N LEU A 488 1.14 -12.37 -15.91
CA LEU A 488 2.59 -12.51 -15.82
C LEU A 488 3.04 -13.92 -16.24
N LEU A 489 2.32 -14.96 -15.82
CA LEU A 489 2.50 -16.35 -16.25
C LEU A 489 2.43 -16.52 -17.78
N THR A 490 1.53 -15.79 -18.45
CA THR A 490 1.34 -15.87 -19.91
C THR A 490 2.13 -14.84 -20.71
N GLY A 491 2.94 -14.00 -20.06
CA GLY A 491 3.76 -12.97 -20.71
C GLY A 491 2.97 -11.75 -21.18
N ARG A 492 1.74 -11.57 -20.69
CA ARG A 492 0.85 -10.44 -21.01
C ARG A 492 1.03 -9.31 -20.00
N TYR A 493 2.11 -8.54 -20.15
CA TYR A 493 2.43 -7.44 -19.23
C TYR A 493 1.33 -6.37 -19.18
N LEU A 494 1.13 -5.76 -18.02
CA LEU A 494 0.25 -4.60 -17.90
C LEU A 494 0.93 -3.38 -18.53
N GLU A 495 0.19 -2.69 -19.39
CA GLU A 495 0.46 -1.29 -19.72
C GLU A 495 -0.20 -0.42 -18.64
N TYR A 496 0.51 0.60 -18.15
CA TYR A 496 -0.05 1.50 -17.16
C TYR A 496 -1.24 2.26 -17.76
N ARG A 497 -2.41 2.08 -17.16
CA ARG A 497 -3.61 2.88 -17.43
C ARG A 497 -3.98 3.66 -16.18
N VAL A 498 -4.16 4.96 -16.33
CA VAL A 498 -4.58 5.82 -15.22
C VAL A 498 -6.01 5.48 -14.85
N THR A 499 -6.25 5.36 -13.55
CA THR A 499 -7.58 5.12 -13.02
C THR A 499 -8.29 6.47 -12.93
N GLU A 500 -9.36 6.67 -13.70
CA GLU A 500 -10.16 7.88 -13.63
C GLU A 500 -10.73 8.06 -12.22
N LYS A 501 -10.37 9.17 -11.57
CA LYS A 501 -10.94 9.57 -10.28
C LYS A 501 -11.92 10.71 -10.55
N ALA A 502 -13.21 10.43 -10.43
CA ALA A 502 -14.27 11.45 -10.57
C ALA A 502 -14.37 12.33 -9.33
#